data_AF-A0A3L7QLE0-F1
#
_entry.id   AF-A0A3L7QLE0-F1
#
_cell.length_a   1.000
_cell.length_b   1.000
_cell.length_c   1.000
_cell.angle_alpha   90.00
_cell.angle_beta   90.00
_cell.angle_gamma   90.00
#
_symmetry.space_group_name_H-M   'P 1'
#
loop_
_entity.id
_entity.type
_entity.pdbx_description
1 polymer ?
#
loop_
_entity_poly.entity_id
_entity_poly.type
_entity_poly.pdbx_seq_one_letter_code
_entity_poly.pdbx_strand_id
1 'polypeptide(L)'
;MNTTTDELPLWNSSTDDPLQRSPIEWVSRCYESSEQWKQKAREVFLSVNGESNVARNRVAALVRDYFIALPTEPEAVRRWKKGSNEVETILMQPPKVSTSNAAYFDWVHIADFLLLACASPNLESSENQTRDNEYRSVLESFRIRNIVFHARRELVDKPAASDEDILASLRSAHPTVALAHVKEARRLNRSGTPNREPVEPPPPSPVPLFVPIYFRG
;
A
#
# COMPACT_ATOMS: atom_id res chain seq x y z
N MET A 1 -16.50 -57.54 13.27
CA MET A 1 -15.34 -56.63 13.44
C MET A 1 -14.52 -56.69 12.17
N ASN A 2 -14.46 -55.57 11.44
CA ASN A 2 -13.41 -55.13 10.52
C ASN A 2 -14.02 -54.17 9.50
N THR A 3 -13.92 -52.88 9.79
CA THR A 3 -13.91 -51.81 8.79
C THR A 3 -12.73 -50.93 9.14
N THR A 4 -11.62 -51.21 8.46
CA THR A 4 -10.42 -50.40 8.43
C THR A 4 -10.76 -48.97 8.04
N THR A 5 -10.38 -48.04 8.90
CA THR A 5 -10.26 -46.62 8.63
C THR A 5 -9.24 -46.42 7.51
N ASP A 6 -9.68 -45.89 6.37
CA ASP A 6 -8.79 -45.26 5.39
C ASP A 6 -8.26 -43.96 6.01
N GLU A 7 -7.18 -44.09 6.79
CA GLU A 7 -6.33 -42.94 7.11
C GLU A 7 -5.43 -42.67 5.90
N LEU A 8 -5.70 -41.56 5.21
CA LEU A 8 -4.82 -40.97 4.21
C LEU A 8 -3.40 -40.85 4.78
N PRO A 9 -2.35 -41.26 4.05
CA PRO A 9 -1.00 -41.18 4.55
C PRO A 9 -0.58 -39.71 4.73
N LEU A 10 -0.58 -39.28 5.98
CA LEU A 10 0.07 -38.06 6.47
C LEU A 10 1.57 -38.14 6.14
N TRP A 11 2.01 -37.32 5.19
CA TRP A 11 3.28 -36.57 5.21
C TRP A 11 4.47 -37.27 5.88
N ASN A 12 4.78 -38.48 5.42
CA ASN A 12 6.04 -39.16 5.72
C ASN A 12 6.80 -39.35 4.41
N SER A 13 7.66 -38.38 4.09
CA SER A 13 8.92 -38.68 3.42
C SER A 13 9.96 -37.61 3.73
N SER A 14 10.78 -37.92 4.71
CA SER A 14 12.18 -37.51 4.76
C SER A 14 12.86 -37.86 3.43
N THR A 15 13.10 -36.87 2.57
CA THR A 15 14.02 -36.99 1.44
C THR A 15 14.66 -35.63 1.18
N ASP A 16 15.99 -35.58 1.33
CA ASP A 16 16.88 -34.54 0.84
C ASP A 16 16.82 -34.46 -0.70
N ASP A 17 15.68 -34.03 -1.24
CA ASP A 17 15.60 -33.65 -2.65
C ASP A 17 15.86 -32.14 -2.75
N PRO A 18 17.01 -31.71 -3.31
CA PRO A 18 17.29 -30.29 -3.53
C PRO A 18 16.30 -29.61 -4.50
N LEU A 19 15.46 -30.37 -5.20
CA LEU A 19 14.36 -29.87 -6.04
C LEU A 19 13.05 -29.65 -5.25
N GLN A 20 12.95 -30.11 -4.01
CA GLN A 20 11.73 -29.99 -3.17
C GLN A 20 11.73 -28.78 -2.23
N ARG A 21 12.81 -27.98 -2.17
CA ARG A 21 12.84 -26.79 -1.30
C ARG A 21 12.10 -25.62 -1.95
N SER A 22 10.97 -25.25 -1.35
CA SER A 22 10.10 -24.19 -1.89
C SER A 22 10.77 -22.82 -1.76
N PRO A 23 10.65 -21.92 -2.76
CA PRO A 23 11.03 -20.52 -2.61
C PRO A 23 10.41 -19.85 -1.38
N ILE A 24 9.24 -20.31 -0.92
CA ILE A 24 8.61 -19.85 0.33
C ILE A 24 9.54 -20.10 1.52
N GLU A 25 10.06 -21.32 1.66
CA GLU A 25 10.97 -21.67 2.76
C GLU A 25 12.21 -20.77 2.78
N TRP A 26 12.72 -20.41 1.61
CA TRP A 26 13.90 -19.53 1.49
C TRP A 26 13.59 -18.07 1.86
N VAL A 27 12.50 -17.49 1.34
CA VAL A 27 12.12 -16.12 1.71
C VAL A 27 11.77 -16.02 3.19
N SER A 28 11.31 -17.12 3.81
CA SER A 28 11.01 -17.22 5.23
C SER A 28 12.06 -17.99 6.06
N ARG A 29 13.31 -18.11 5.58
CA ARG A 29 14.34 -18.96 6.23
C ARG A 29 14.66 -18.54 7.67
N CYS A 30 14.53 -17.25 7.96
CA CYS A 30 14.55 -16.69 9.31
C CYS A 30 13.49 -15.59 9.46
N TYR A 31 13.28 -15.15 10.69
CA TYR A 31 12.33 -14.09 11.01
C TYR A 31 12.65 -12.80 10.26
N GLU A 32 13.92 -12.37 10.28
CA GLU A 32 14.37 -11.12 9.66
C GLU A 32 14.13 -11.12 8.15
N SER A 33 14.45 -12.22 7.46
CA SER A 33 14.19 -12.36 6.03
C SER A 33 12.69 -12.32 5.73
N SER A 34 11.89 -13.04 6.52
CA SER A 34 10.43 -13.07 6.35
C SER A 34 9.83 -11.67 6.49
N GLU A 35 10.22 -10.92 7.53
CA GLU A 35 9.73 -9.55 7.75
C GLU A 35 10.19 -8.58 6.67
N GLN A 36 11.44 -8.68 6.20
CA GLN A 36 11.92 -7.86 5.08
C GLN A 36 11.10 -8.10 3.80
N TRP A 37 10.80 -9.36 3.47
CA TRP A 37 10.00 -9.70 2.29
C TRP A 37 8.54 -9.26 2.42
N LYS A 38 7.93 -9.43 3.59
CA LYS A 38 6.57 -8.91 3.87
C LYS A 38 6.51 -7.39 3.77
N GLN A 39 7.50 -6.70 4.32
CA GLN A 39 7.59 -5.24 4.24
C GLN A 39 7.73 -4.77 2.79
N LYS A 40 8.56 -5.43 1.99
CA LYS A 40 8.70 -5.13 0.57
C LYS A 40 7.41 -5.41 -0.22
N ALA A 41 6.72 -6.51 0.08
CA ALA A 41 5.43 -6.83 -0.53
C ALA A 41 4.35 -5.78 -0.17
N ARG A 42 4.35 -5.32 1.09
CA ARG A 42 3.49 -4.24 1.58
C ARG A 42 3.75 -2.92 0.85
N GLU A 43 5.02 -2.53 0.68
CA GLU A 43 5.37 -1.33 -0.09
C GLU A 43 4.85 -1.41 -1.53
N VAL A 44 4.98 -2.57 -2.17
CA VAL A 44 4.42 -2.80 -3.50
C VAL A 44 2.89 -2.69 -3.49
N PHE A 45 2.21 -3.30 -2.51
CA PHE A 45 0.75 -3.24 -2.36
C PHE A 45 0.24 -1.80 -2.22
N LEU A 46 0.90 -0.99 -1.37
CA LEU A 46 0.56 0.41 -1.18
C LEU A 46 0.84 1.24 -2.43
N SER A 47 1.94 0.97 -3.14
CA SER A 47 2.30 1.69 -4.38
C SER A 47 1.29 1.51 -5.52
N VAL A 48 0.47 0.45 -5.46
CA VAL A 48 -0.61 0.18 -6.42
C VAL A 48 -1.98 0.48 -5.84
N ASN A 49 -2.06 1.29 -4.78
CA ASN A 49 -3.31 1.66 -4.10
C ASN A 49 -4.13 0.47 -3.58
N GLY A 50 -3.46 -0.62 -3.18
CA GLY A 50 -4.12 -1.82 -2.66
C GLY A 50 -4.76 -2.72 -3.72
N GLU A 51 -4.51 -2.46 -5.00
CA GLU A 51 -4.99 -3.32 -6.09
C GLU A 51 -4.35 -4.72 -6.03
N SER A 52 -5.06 -5.67 -5.43
CA SER A 52 -4.54 -7.01 -5.10
C SER A 52 -3.96 -7.75 -6.32
N ASN A 53 -4.61 -7.65 -7.48
CA ASN A 53 -4.14 -8.30 -8.71
C ASN A 53 -2.84 -7.70 -9.24
N VAL A 54 -2.72 -6.38 -9.20
CA VAL A 54 -1.52 -5.68 -9.68
C VAL A 54 -0.37 -5.91 -8.70
N ALA A 55 -0.63 -5.81 -7.40
CA ALA A 55 0.35 -6.05 -6.35
C ALA A 55 0.95 -7.45 -6.46
N ARG A 56 0.09 -8.47 -6.59
CA ARG A 56 0.49 -9.87 -6.73
C ARG A 56 1.43 -10.09 -7.90
N ASN A 57 1.09 -9.59 -9.08
CA ASN A 57 1.94 -9.73 -10.27
C ASN A 57 3.28 -9.01 -10.10
N ARG A 58 3.30 -7.82 -9.49
CA ARG A 58 4.54 -7.08 -9.22
C ARG A 58 5.43 -7.80 -8.21
N VAL A 59 4.87 -8.30 -7.10
CA VAL A 59 5.62 -9.07 -6.10
C VAL A 59 6.12 -10.38 -6.70
N ALA A 60 5.31 -11.09 -7.48
CA ALA A 60 5.71 -12.32 -8.16
C ALA A 60 6.92 -12.10 -9.08
N ALA A 61 6.88 -11.03 -9.90
CA ALA A 61 8.01 -10.65 -10.75
C ALA A 61 9.25 -10.32 -9.93
N LEU A 62 9.10 -9.53 -8.86
CA LEU A 62 10.20 -9.12 -8.00
C LEU A 62 10.88 -10.32 -7.29
N VAL A 63 10.08 -11.25 -6.80
CA VAL A 63 10.59 -12.49 -6.17
C VAL A 63 11.29 -13.35 -7.21
N ARG A 64 10.70 -13.54 -8.38
CA ARG A 64 11.31 -14.30 -9.48
C ARG A 64 12.67 -13.73 -9.86
N ASP A 65 12.76 -12.42 -10.08
CA ASP A 65 14.01 -11.76 -10.49
C ASP A 65 15.08 -11.89 -9.41
N TYR A 66 14.70 -11.78 -8.13
CA TYR A 66 15.61 -12.05 -7.02
C TYR A 66 16.17 -13.47 -7.07
N PHE A 67 15.33 -14.49 -7.24
CA PHE A 67 15.79 -15.88 -7.29
C PHE A 67 16.64 -16.20 -8.51
N ILE A 68 16.39 -15.56 -9.67
CA ILE A 68 17.23 -15.70 -10.87
C ILE A 68 18.63 -15.12 -10.62
N ALA A 69 18.73 -14.02 -9.87
CA ALA A 69 19.99 -13.35 -9.55
C ALA A 69 20.68 -13.90 -8.29
N LEU A 70 20.01 -14.76 -7.52
CA LEU A 70 20.49 -15.25 -6.23
C LEU A 70 21.72 -16.15 -6.41
N PRO A 71 22.84 -15.89 -5.70
CA PRO A 71 23.97 -16.81 -5.68
C PRO A 71 23.56 -18.19 -5.16
N THR A 72 24.15 -19.24 -5.74
CA THR A 72 23.85 -20.63 -5.35
C THR A 72 24.64 -21.10 -4.13
N GLU A 73 25.17 -20.19 -3.33
CA GLU A 73 25.99 -20.53 -2.16
C GLU A 73 25.10 -20.80 -0.94
N PRO A 74 25.41 -21.83 -0.12
CA PRO A 74 24.68 -22.06 1.11
C PRO A 74 24.85 -20.90 2.10
N GLU A 75 23.77 -20.54 2.79
CA GLU A 75 23.75 -19.51 3.82
C GLU A 75 23.63 -20.14 5.21
N ALA A 76 24.39 -19.64 6.19
CA ALA A 76 24.23 -20.04 7.58
C ALA A 76 23.03 -19.30 8.21
N VAL A 77 21.96 -20.02 8.49
CA VAL A 77 20.68 -19.48 8.97
C VAL A 77 20.44 -19.91 10.41
N ARG A 78 20.05 -18.94 11.25
CA ARG A 78 19.61 -19.19 12.62
C ARG A 78 18.11 -19.46 12.64
N ARG A 79 17.70 -20.60 13.22
CA ARG A 79 16.28 -20.95 13.35
C ARG A 79 16.00 -21.65 14.68
N TRP A 80 14.74 -21.64 15.09
CA TRP A 80 14.30 -22.45 16.22
C TRP A 80 14.35 -23.93 15.85
N LYS A 81 14.93 -24.74 16.73
CA LYS A 81 14.93 -26.18 16.60
C LYS A 81 13.51 -26.71 16.81
N LYS A 82 13.06 -27.59 15.92
CA LYS A 82 11.69 -28.12 15.93
C LYS A 82 11.40 -28.81 17.27
N GLY A 83 10.42 -28.30 18.01
CA GLY A 83 10.01 -28.87 19.30
C GLY A 83 10.86 -28.43 20.50
N SER A 84 11.72 -27.41 20.37
CA SER A 84 12.43 -26.84 21.51
C SER A 84 12.52 -25.30 21.45
N ASN A 85 12.88 -24.69 22.58
CA ASN A 85 13.18 -23.26 22.69
C ASN A 85 14.69 -22.98 22.47
N GLU A 86 15.37 -23.83 21.71
CA GLU A 86 16.79 -23.64 21.39
C GLU A 86 16.93 -23.14 19.96
N VAL A 87 17.86 -22.20 19.75
CA VAL A 87 18.21 -21.70 18.41
C VAL A 87 19.38 -22.53 17.89
N GLU A 88 19.20 -23.15 16.73
CA GLU A 88 20.26 -23.82 15.98
C GLU A 88 20.71 -22.97 14.79
N THR A 89 21.98 -23.12 14.40
CA THR A 89 22.49 -22.59 13.13
C THR A 89 22.62 -23.74 12.14
N ILE A 90 21.90 -23.65 11.02
CA ILE A 90 21.95 -24.64 9.95
C ILE A 90 22.48 -24.01 8.66
N LEU A 91 23.10 -24.80 7.81
CA LEU A 91 23.42 -24.37 6.44
C LEU A 91 22.22 -24.65 5.54
N MET A 92 21.62 -23.59 5.01
CA MET A 92 20.47 -23.67 4.13
C MET A 92 20.92 -23.37 2.70
N GLN A 93 20.57 -24.26 1.78
CA GLN A 93 20.84 -24.11 0.36
C GLN A 93 19.70 -23.34 -0.32
N PRO A 94 19.99 -22.31 -1.14
CA PRO A 94 18.97 -21.64 -1.92
C PRO A 94 18.36 -22.56 -3.00
N PRO A 95 17.05 -22.43 -3.28
CA PRO A 95 16.41 -23.05 -4.44
C PRO A 95 17.15 -22.69 -5.73
N LYS A 96 17.44 -23.69 -6.55
CA LYS A 96 18.15 -23.49 -7.83
C LYS A 96 17.18 -22.97 -8.90
N VAL A 97 17.12 -21.66 -9.05
CA VAL A 97 16.28 -20.97 -10.04
C VAL A 97 17.17 -20.36 -11.12
N SER A 98 16.81 -20.61 -12.38
CA SER A 98 17.43 -20.05 -13.57
C SER A 98 16.35 -19.50 -14.49
N THR A 99 16.73 -18.70 -15.48
CA THR A 99 15.79 -18.18 -16.48
C THR A 99 15.02 -19.30 -17.20
N SER A 100 15.65 -20.47 -17.40
CA SER A 100 15.06 -21.61 -18.10
C SER A 100 14.07 -22.42 -17.27
N ASN A 101 14.21 -22.44 -15.94
CA ASN A 101 13.31 -23.20 -15.06
C ASN A 101 12.36 -22.31 -14.23
N ALA A 102 12.54 -20.99 -14.25
CA ALA A 102 11.70 -20.07 -13.48
C ALA A 102 10.21 -20.22 -13.80
N ALA A 103 9.84 -20.59 -15.03
CA ALA A 103 8.44 -20.78 -15.41
C ALA A 103 7.73 -21.93 -14.67
N TYR A 104 8.46 -22.87 -14.07
CA TYR A 104 7.89 -24.03 -13.36
C TYR A 104 7.51 -23.72 -11.91
N PHE A 105 7.85 -22.54 -11.40
CA PHE A 105 7.51 -22.11 -10.05
C PHE A 105 6.24 -21.26 -10.06
N ASP A 106 5.35 -21.51 -9.11
CA ASP A 106 4.17 -20.67 -8.89
C ASP A 106 4.54 -19.41 -8.10
N TRP A 107 5.08 -18.41 -8.80
CA TRP A 107 5.43 -17.11 -8.23
C TRP A 107 4.22 -16.35 -7.68
N VAL A 108 3.03 -16.63 -8.22
CA VAL A 108 1.78 -16.01 -7.80
C VAL A 108 1.41 -16.51 -6.41
N HIS A 109 1.57 -17.81 -6.16
CA HIS A 109 1.38 -18.40 -4.84
C HIS A 109 2.38 -17.85 -3.81
N ILE A 110 3.66 -17.71 -4.19
CA ILE A 110 4.70 -17.14 -3.32
C ILE A 110 4.39 -15.67 -3.01
N ALA A 111 3.92 -14.91 -3.99
CA ALA A 111 3.50 -13.52 -3.79
C ALA A 111 2.30 -13.41 -2.85
N ASP A 112 1.29 -14.27 -2.98
CA ASP A 112 0.14 -14.34 -2.07
C ASP A 112 0.60 -14.59 -0.63
N PHE A 113 1.50 -15.55 -0.41
CA PHE A 113 2.06 -15.82 0.92
C PHE A 113 2.67 -14.57 1.58
N LEU A 114 3.43 -13.77 0.83
CA LEU A 114 4.03 -12.54 1.34
C LEU A 114 2.98 -11.43 1.57
N LEU A 115 2.02 -11.32 0.65
CA LEU A 115 0.96 -10.30 0.70
C LEU A 115 -0.12 -10.59 1.74
N LEU A 116 -0.19 -11.80 2.30
CA LEU A 116 -1.06 -12.10 3.45
C LEU A 116 -0.78 -11.18 4.65
N ALA A 117 0.44 -10.66 4.79
CA ALA A 117 0.75 -9.65 5.80
C ALA A 117 -0.04 -8.33 5.63
N CYS A 118 -0.66 -8.11 4.46
CA CYS A 118 -1.51 -6.98 4.12
C CYS A 118 -3.01 -7.31 4.20
N ALA A 119 -3.38 -8.54 4.55
CA ALA A 119 -4.76 -8.92 4.84
C ALA A 119 -5.17 -8.54 6.27
N SER A 120 -4.23 -8.06 7.11
CA SER A 120 -4.51 -7.62 8.47
C SER A 120 -5.12 -6.21 8.49
N PRO A 121 -6.24 -5.99 9.19
CA PRO A 121 -6.89 -4.68 9.30
C PRO A 121 -6.01 -3.62 10.00
N ASN A 122 -5.00 -4.04 10.76
CA ASN A 122 -4.10 -3.09 11.43
C ASN A 122 -3.21 -2.31 10.44
N LEU A 123 -2.93 -2.89 9.26
CA LEU A 123 -2.14 -2.22 8.22
C LEU A 123 -2.85 -0.98 7.67
N GLU A 124 -4.17 -1.06 7.55
CA GLU A 124 -5.01 -0.02 6.96
C GLU A 124 -4.95 1.28 7.77
N SER A 125 -4.80 1.17 9.10
CA SER A 125 -4.92 2.30 10.02
C SER A 125 -3.91 3.42 9.77
N SER A 126 -2.63 3.11 9.60
CA SER A 126 -1.57 4.13 9.45
C SER A 126 -1.58 4.76 8.06
N GLU A 127 -1.84 3.98 7.02
CA GLU A 127 -1.85 4.47 5.64
C GLU A 127 -3.13 5.29 5.36
N ASN A 128 -4.30 4.82 5.81
CA ASN A 128 -5.53 5.59 5.68
C ASN A 128 -5.44 6.89 6.48
N GLN A 129 -4.76 6.90 7.64
CA GLN A 129 -4.51 8.14 8.38
C GLN A 129 -3.61 9.12 7.60
N THR A 130 -2.58 8.64 6.91
CA THR A 130 -1.75 9.47 6.03
C THR A 130 -2.57 10.07 4.89
N ARG A 131 -3.36 9.25 4.20
CA ARG A 131 -4.26 9.68 3.11
C ARG A 131 -5.29 10.69 3.58
N ASP A 132 -5.86 10.49 4.78
CA ASP A 132 -6.78 11.45 5.39
C ASP A 132 -6.11 12.79 5.71
N ASN A 133 -4.87 12.77 6.18
CA ASN A 133 -4.12 13.99 6.47
C ASN A 133 -3.77 14.75 5.18
N GLU A 134 -3.34 14.04 4.14
CA GLU A 134 -3.11 14.62 2.81
C GLU A 134 -4.41 15.22 2.24
N TYR A 135 -5.51 14.48 2.32
CA TYR A 135 -6.82 14.94 1.90
C TYR A 135 -7.25 16.21 2.65
N ARG A 136 -7.05 16.27 3.98
CA ARG A 136 -7.34 17.49 4.77
C ARG A 136 -6.56 18.70 4.28
N SER A 137 -5.30 18.54 3.91
CA SER A 137 -4.49 19.63 3.33
C SER A 137 -5.04 20.12 1.99
N VAL A 138 -5.41 19.19 1.10
CA VAL A 138 -5.99 19.53 -0.21
C VAL A 138 -7.38 20.17 -0.05
N LEU A 139 -8.19 19.65 0.88
CA LEU A 139 -9.50 20.18 1.20
C LEU A 139 -9.43 21.59 1.77
N GLU A 140 -8.46 21.87 2.64
CA GLU A 140 -8.26 23.22 3.19
C GLU A 140 -7.82 24.21 2.10
N SER A 141 -6.93 23.80 1.20
CA SER A 141 -6.57 24.58 0.01
C SER A 141 -7.78 24.85 -0.90
N PHE A 142 -8.66 23.87 -1.09
CA PHE A 142 -9.92 24.05 -1.80
C PHE A 142 -10.82 25.08 -1.10
N ARG A 143 -11.02 24.98 0.22
CA ARG A 143 -11.86 25.91 1.00
C ARG A 143 -11.38 27.35 0.87
N ILE A 144 -10.07 27.60 1.00
CA ILE A 144 -9.48 28.93 0.82
C ILE A 144 -9.76 29.45 -0.59
N ARG A 145 -9.50 28.65 -1.62
CA ARG A 145 -9.76 29.03 -3.02
C ARG A 145 -11.24 29.31 -3.27
N ASN A 146 -12.13 28.56 -2.64
CA ASN A 146 -13.57 28.77 -2.76
C ASN A 146 -14.01 30.11 -2.16
N ILE A 147 -13.51 30.46 -0.98
CA ILE A 147 -13.75 31.77 -0.36
C ILE A 147 -13.24 32.90 -1.27
N VAL A 148 -12.03 32.77 -1.81
CA VAL A 148 -11.46 33.75 -2.75
C VAL A 148 -12.30 33.86 -4.02
N PHE A 149 -12.78 32.74 -4.57
CA PHE A 149 -13.67 32.72 -5.73
C PHE A 149 -14.98 33.49 -5.48
N HIS A 150 -15.64 33.26 -4.35
CA HIS A 150 -16.85 33.99 -3.97
C HIS A 150 -16.57 35.48 -3.75
N ALA A 151 -15.45 35.83 -3.10
CA ALA A 151 -15.04 37.23 -2.96
C ALA A 151 -14.79 37.92 -4.31
N ARG A 152 -14.21 37.21 -5.29
CA ARG A 152 -14.02 37.73 -6.65
C ARG A 152 -15.35 37.95 -7.36
N ARG A 153 -16.32 37.06 -7.19
CA ARG A 153 -17.68 37.24 -7.73
C ARG A 153 -18.32 38.50 -7.15
N GLU A 154 -18.29 38.66 -5.83
CA GLU A 154 -18.84 39.87 -5.19
C GLU A 154 -18.13 41.16 -5.64
N LEU A 155 -16.81 41.14 -5.84
CA LEU A 155 -16.06 42.31 -6.34
C LEU A 155 -16.41 42.67 -7.79
N VAL A 156 -16.80 41.70 -8.61
CA VAL A 156 -17.30 41.94 -9.97
C VAL A 156 -18.71 42.54 -9.91
N ASP A 157 -19.57 42.04 -9.02
CA ASP A 157 -20.94 42.53 -8.86
C ASP A 157 -20.99 43.91 -8.17
N LYS A 158 -20.03 44.21 -7.30
CA LYS A 158 -19.94 45.45 -6.49
C LYS A 158 -18.54 46.09 -6.61
N PRO A 159 -18.17 46.68 -7.76
CA PRO A 159 -16.81 47.16 -8.01
C PRO A 159 -16.37 48.33 -7.10
N ALA A 160 -17.32 49.07 -6.52
CA ALA A 160 -17.05 50.19 -5.62
C ALA A 160 -16.99 49.80 -4.13
N ALA A 161 -17.28 48.53 -3.77
CA ALA A 161 -17.31 48.10 -2.37
C ALA A 161 -15.91 48.11 -1.72
N SER A 162 -15.86 48.48 -0.44
CA SER A 162 -14.65 48.37 0.38
C SER A 162 -14.32 46.90 0.68
N ASP A 163 -13.09 46.62 1.11
CA ASP A 163 -12.72 45.25 1.51
C ASP A 163 -13.53 44.81 2.74
N GLU A 164 -13.86 45.74 3.63
CA GLU A 164 -14.67 45.54 4.82
C GLU A 164 -16.12 45.18 4.47
N ASP A 165 -16.71 45.83 3.46
CA ASP A 165 -18.07 45.54 3.01
C ASP A 165 -18.18 44.14 2.40
N ILE A 166 -17.20 43.78 1.55
CA ILE A 166 -17.13 42.44 0.94
C ILE A 166 -16.91 41.38 2.02
N LEU A 167 -16.01 41.63 2.97
CA LEU A 167 -15.77 40.73 4.10
C LEU A 167 -17.06 40.51 4.92
N ALA A 168 -17.79 41.58 5.25
CA ALA A 168 -19.03 41.52 6.00
C ALA A 168 -20.11 40.72 5.28
N SER A 169 -20.24 40.90 3.96
CA SER A 169 -21.17 40.14 3.11
C SER A 169 -20.87 38.63 3.13
N LEU A 170 -19.60 38.28 2.94
CA LEU A 170 -19.16 36.88 2.84
C LEU A 170 -19.22 36.10 4.15
N ARG A 171 -19.19 36.77 5.32
CA ARG A 171 -19.20 36.10 6.63
C ARG A 171 -20.43 35.22 6.87
N SER A 172 -21.55 35.54 6.22
CA SER A 172 -22.77 34.74 6.30
C SER A 172 -22.61 33.35 5.68
N ALA A 173 -21.93 33.26 4.53
CA ALA A 173 -21.69 32.01 3.80
C ALA A 173 -20.37 31.34 4.20
N HIS A 174 -19.39 32.11 4.64
CA HIS A 174 -18.04 31.65 5.00
C HIS A 174 -17.59 32.26 6.33
N PRO A 175 -17.95 31.67 7.49
CA PRO A 175 -17.64 32.23 8.80
C PRO A 175 -16.15 32.46 9.08
N THR A 176 -15.28 31.68 8.45
CA THR A 176 -13.80 31.75 8.58
C THR A 176 -13.15 32.75 7.61
N VAL A 177 -13.94 33.48 6.83
CA VAL A 177 -13.41 34.48 5.90
C VAL A 177 -12.64 35.58 6.65
N ALA A 178 -11.43 35.86 6.18
CA ALA A 178 -10.57 36.92 6.69
C ALA A 178 -10.27 37.94 5.59
N LEU A 179 -9.84 39.14 6.01
CA LEU A 179 -9.48 40.24 5.11
C LEU A 179 -8.41 39.83 4.08
N ALA A 180 -7.52 38.89 4.45
CA ALA A 180 -6.50 38.36 3.56
C ALA A 180 -7.10 37.72 2.29
N HIS A 181 -8.22 36.99 2.41
CA HIS A 181 -8.89 36.36 1.26
C HIS A 181 -9.47 37.41 0.30
N VAL A 182 -10.05 38.49 0.85
CA VAL A 182 -10.62 39.59 0.06
C VAL A 182 -9.52 40.36 -0.68
N LYS A 183 -8.39 40.63 0.00
CA LYS A 183 -7.22 41.27 -0.62
C LYS A 183 -6.64 40.43 -1.75
N GLU A 184 -6.54 39.12 -1.55
CA GLU A 184 -6.08 38.19 -2.58
C GLU A 184 -7.06 38.14 -3.77
N ALA A 185 -8.36 38.11 -3.51
CA ALA A 185 -9.40 38.21 -4.54
C ALA A 185 -9.26 39.51 -5.37
N ARG A 186 -9.04 40.65 -4.71
CA ARG A 186 -8.83 41.95 -5.37
C ARG A 186 -7.56 41.96 -6.22
N ARG A 187 -6.46 41.38 -5.72
CA ARG A 187 -5.21 41.21 -6.47
C ARG A 187 -5.43 40.39 -7.74
N LEU A 188 -6.09 39.24 -7.63
CA LEU A 188 -6.40 38.34 -8.76
C LEU A 188 -7.39 38.96 -9.76
N ASN A 189 -8.32 39.79 -9.29
CA ASN A 189 -9.23 40.53 -10.17
C ASN A 189 -8.49 41.57 -11.01
N ARG A 190 -7.56 42.32 -10.40
CA ARG A 190 -6.71 43.30 -11.11
C ARG A 190 -5.76 42.66 -12.12
N SER A 191 -5.25 41.46 -11.84
CA SER A 191 -4.35 40.75 -12.74
C SER A 191 -5.05 40.12 -13.95
N GLY A 192 -6.38 40.21 -14.05
CA GLY A 192 -7.15 39.65 -15.17
C GLY A 192 -7.16 38.12 -15.20
N THR A 193 -6.79 37.45 -14.10
CA THR A 193 -6.78 35.98 -14.04
C THR A 193 -8.21 35.46 -14.23
N PRO A 194 -8.48 34.44 -15.06
CA PRO A 194 -9.83 33.90 -15.19
C PRO A 194 -10.42 33.50 -13.83
N ASN A 195 -11.68 33.85 -13.58
CA ASN A 195 -12.38 33.45 -12.35
C ASN A 195 -13.02 32.07 -12.54
N ARG A 196 -12.24 31.01 -12.34
CA ARG A 196 -12.72 29.63 -12.43
C ARG A 196 -13.16 29.15 -11.06
N GLU A 197 -14.31 28.49 -11.02
CA GLU A 197 -14.81 27.84 -9.81
C GLU A 197 -13.85 26.71 -9.39
N PRO A 198 -13.40 26.68 -8.13
CA PRO A 198 -12.60 25.57 -7.62
C PRO A 198 -13.40 24.28 -7.60
N VAL A 199 -12.75 23.16 -7.92
CA VAL A 199 -13.35 21.83 -7.83
C VAL A 199 -13.02 21.22 -6.48
N GLU A 200 -14.04 20.72 -5.78
CA GLU A 200 -13.86 20.02 -4.51
C GLU A 200 -13.12 18.69 -4.75
N PRO A 201 -12.04 18.40 -4.00
CA PRO A 201 -11.36 17.12 -4.13
C PRO A 201 -12.28 15.99 -3.68
N PRO A 202 -12.31 14.84 -4.39
CA PRO A 202 -13.04 13.68 -3.92
C PRO A 202 -12.42 13.16 -2.62
N PRO A 203 -13.23 12.57 -1.71
CA PRO A 203 -12.70 11.93 -0.51
C PRO A 203 -11.76 10.78 -0.89
N PRO A 204 -10.70 10.52 -0.11
CA PRO A 204 -9.79 9.42 -0.37
C PRO A 204 -10.56 8.10 -0.22
N SER A 205 -10.40 7.21 -1.19
CA SER A 205 -10.86 5.84 -1.03
C SER A 205 -9.93 5.12 -0.03
N PRO A 206 -10.47 4.35 0.92
CA PRO A 206 -9.64 3.55 1.82
C PRO A 206 -8.85 2.53 1.01
N VAL A 207 -7.64 2.22 1.46
CA VAL A 207 -6.88 1.12 0.89
C VAL A 207 -7.65 -0.17 1.17
N PRO A 208 -8.03 -0.95 0.14
CA PRO A 208 -8.73 -2.21 0.36
C PRO A 208 -7.79 -3.23 1.02
N LEU A 209 -8.36 -4.18 1.79
CA LEU A 209 -7.62 -5.34 2.25
C LEU A 209 -7.12 -6.18 1.07
N PHE A 210 -5.94 -6.76 1.25
CA PHE A 210 -5.43 -7.73 0.27
C PHE A 210 -6.33 -8.97 0.22
N VAL A 211 -6.74 -9.36 -1.00
CA VAL A 211 -7.54 -10.56 -1.26
C VAL A 211 -6.68 -11.63 -1.94
N PRO A 212 -6.38 -12.76 -1.28
CA PRO A 212 -5.62 -13.85 -1.91
C PRO A 212 -6.44 -14.60 -2.97
N ILE A 213 -5.75 -15.24 -3.92
CA ILE A 213 -6.37 -16.16 -4.90
C ILE A 213 -6.52 -17.55 -4.30
N TYR A 214 -5.48 -18.05 -3.62
CA TYR A 214 -5.39 -19.45 -3.21
C TYR A 214 -6.04 -19.77 -1.86
N PHE A 215 -6.53 -18.77 -1.12
CA PHE A 215 -7.10 -18.94 0.22
C PHE A 215 -8.58 -18.54 0.31
N ARG A 216 -9.34 -18.69 -0.79
CA ARG A 216 -10.80 -18.51 -0.76
C ARG A 216 -11.43 -19.75 -0.13
N GLY A 217 -11.89 -19.62 1.11
CA GLY A 217 -12.80 -20.57 1.75
C GLY A 217 -14.21 -20.45 1.21
#